data_AF-A0A422N2Q4-F1
#
_entry.id   AF-A0A422N2Q4-F1
#
_cell.length_a   1.000
_cell.length_b   1.000
_cell.length_c   1.000
_cell.angle_alpha   90.00
_cell.angle_beta   90.00
_cell.angle_gamma   90.00
#
_symmetry.space_group_name_H-M   'P 1'
#
loop_
_entity.id
_entity.type
_entity.pdbx_description
1 polymer ?
#
loop_
_entity_poly.entity_id
_entity_poly.type
_entity_poly.pdbx_seq_one_letter_code
_entity_poly.pdbx_strand_id
1 'polypeptide(L)'
;MAPKKKAAAAKEVEAEECATVEATTTTPPMSPPNEASRPGGSAAELYATLQAAVAEDPAKVNDFVRELLQALSDAESPDAPLLVRVRTLEFISHYGQHLRDGNALKKIVTSLVKILSGPEDTPQLLVAAVQGLSSLGPVSVLDKKWEYLSREGADVLMQVMLDEEGFAEAVRQAASKALDSLIHTAFRPVVTKLLHWISDNRETESEEQLKKERRMAMARLRKVAHASSLHSQWTEEVQEHVLSLLVRVLSTVTVQEFVQLTSIAAALPMVQAEAGVPLLKAFLAQNTLNTDRALESLSIIGQCVGVTPYDLVPVLEEAGLLTTPVEVNTARGMWHAKVLLLAARLATPDNIDKVYNAVLGQLDHVMQDGAALPENVTTLEVLLFAVMAVGHKKPVEMLKHLNDDAFAAKCNGLTELVTRLEPLLVYAVKKRMQRSVAGQKEAEVLACCHNVRTILSAFSGKHMPMGAFTESWLHKNKLPTLKRGREPEAAAKTTAATAVPGAGQLGVLPPLPGTEEHARKRSRGQAYGYNKNRGGKNGNDRFQRRRRGGH
;
A
#
# COMPACT_ATOMS: atom_id res chain seq x y z
N MET A 1 32.79 47.23 -32.70
CA MET A 1 33.00 47.94 -31.42
C MET A 1 31.97 47.41 -30.41
N ALA A 2 32.44 47.06 -29.21
CA ALA A 2 31.70 46.55 -28.05
C ALA A 2 31.15 47.72 -27.17
N PRO A 3 30.44 47.53 -26.03
CA PRO A 3 30.12 46.28 -25.28
C PRO A 3 28.63 46.09 -24.89
N LYS A 4 28.10 44.85 -24.90
CA LYS A 4 27.95 43.84 -23.82
C LYS A 4 27.20 44.28 -22.54
N LYS A 5 26.06 43.61 -22.27
CA LYS A 5 25.69 43.13 -20.92
C LYS A 5 24.92 41.80 -21.00
N LYS A 6 25.46 40.77 -20.33
CA LYS A 6 24.85 39.47 -20.01
C LYS A 6 24.02 39.63 -18.74
N ALA A 7 22.91 38.92 -18.64
CA ALA A 7 22.29 38.56 -17.35
C ALA A 7 22.32 37.03 -17.22
N ALA A 8 22.97 36.57 -16.17
CA ALA A 8 23.10 35.17 -15.76
C ALA A 8 22.42 35.00 -14.40
N ALA A 9 22.05 33.75 -14.13
CA ALA A 9 21.37 33.22 -12.95
C ALA A 9 21.86 33.79 -11.61
N ALA A 10 20.91 34.15 -10.75
CA ALA A 10 21.14 34.42 -9.34
C ALA A 10 20.97 33.12 -8.54
N LYS A 11 22.07 32.69 -7.90
CA LYS A 11 22.07 31.89 -6.67
C LYS A 11 21.73 32.86 -5.54
N GLU A 12 20.71 32.56 -4.73
CA GLU A 12 20.55 33.19 -3.42
C GLU A 12 21.02 32.24 -2.33
N VAL A 13 22.08 32.71 -1.68
CA VAL A 13 22.65 32.27 -0.42
C VAL A 13 22.24 33.38 0.56
N GLU A 14 21.36 33.09 1.50
CA GLU A 14 21.17 33.89 2.72
C GLU A 14 21.85 33.09 3.85
N ALA A 15 23.05 33.39 4.33
CA ALA A 15 23.61 34.61 4.92
C ALA A 15 22.84 35.04 6.18
N GLU A 16 23.41 34.65 7.33
CA GLU A 16 23.05 35.00 8.69
C GLU A 16 22.78 36.50 8.86
N GLU A 17 21.61 36.83 9.42
CA GLU A 17 21.34 38.15 9.98
C GLU A 17 21.65 38.13 11.47
N CYS A 18 22.80 38.72 11.81
CA CYS A 18 23.29 38.95 13.15
C CYS A 18 22.62 40.21 13.71
N ALA A 19 21.63 40.05 14.59
CA ALA A 19 21.06 41.15 15.35
C ALA A 19 21.85 41.36 16.65
N THR A 20 22.60 42.46 16.69
CA THR A 20 23.24 43.03 17.88
C THR A 20 22.17 43.73 18.73
N VAL A 21 22.07 43.37 20.02
CA VAL A 21 21.40 44.20 21.03
C VAL A 21 22.31 44.32 22.23
N GLU A 22 22.51 45.57 22.63
CA GLU A 22 23.46 46.04 23.64
C GLU A 22 23.16 45.57 25.07
N ALA A 23 24.24 45.59 25.85
CA ALA A 23 24.34 45.24 27.24
C ALA A 23 23.41 46.05 28.16
N THR A 24 22.78 45.36 29.10
CA THR A 24 22.41 45.95 30.40
C THR A 24 23.05 45.12 31.49
N THR A 25 23.86 45.78 32.29
CA THR A 25 24.70 45.26 33.37
C THR A 25 23.88 44.92 34.61
N THR A 26 23.82 43.64 34.97
CA THR A 26 23.58 43.19 36.36
C THR A 26 24.35 41.90 36.63
N THR A 27 25.44 42.04 37.41
CA THR A 27 26.13 41.06 38.27
C THR A 27 26.17 39.57 37.85
N PRO A 28 27.35 38.99 37.57
CA PRO A 28 27.49 37.58 37.26
C PRO A 28 27.29 36.72 38.53
N PRO A 29 26.57 35.58 38.47
CA PRO A 29 26.71 34.58 39.51
C PRO A 29 28.13 34.01 39.45
N MET A 30 28.77 33.92 40.62
CA MET A 30 30.13 33.46 40.85
C MET A 30 30.54 32.31 39.92
N SER A 31 31.67 32.51 39.24
CA SER A 31 32.44 31.44 38.63
C SER A 31 32.66 30.32 39.66
N PRO A 32 32.38 29.05 39.33
CA PRO A 32 32.86 27.95 40.17
C PRO A 32 34.40 27.99 40.17
N PRO A 33 35.05 27.57 41.26
CA PRO A 33 36.48 27.71 41.43
C PRO A 33 37.21 26.96 40.32
N ASN A 34 38.17 27.66 39.72
CA ASN A 34 39.13 27.15 38.76
C ASN A 34 40.14 26.28 39.55
N GLU A 35 39.71 25.10 40.00
CA GLU A 35 40.58 24.10 40.62
C GLU A 35 40.85 22.96 39.64
N ALA A 36 42.12 22.87 39.27
CA ALA A 36 42.87 21.69 38.87
C ALA A 36 42.18 20.73 37.87
N SER A 37 42.74 20.73 36.66
CA SER A 37 42.97 19.51 35.90
C SER A 37 43.21 18.30 36.83
N ARG A 38 42.20 17.44 37.00
CA ARG A 38 42.40 16.07 37.50
C ARG A 38 42.81 15.21 36.30
N PRO A 39 44.07 14.74 36.23
CA PRO A 39 44.43 13.71 35.28
C PRO A 39 43.96 12.36 35.84
N GLY A 40 43.21 11.60 35.05
CA GLY A 40 43.04 10.15 35.28
C GLY A 40 41.99 9.72 36.31
N GLY A 41 40.74 10.19 36.20
CA GLY A 41 39.62 9.44 36.78
C GLY A 41 39.36 8.19 35.92
N SER A 42 39.22 7.01 36.54
CA SER A 42 38.90 5.80 35.78
C SER A 42 37.56 5.97 35.05
N ALA A 43 37.39 5.38 33.87
CA ALA A 43 36.13 5.51 33.11
C ALA A 43 34.89 5.03 33.92
N ALA A 44 35.11 4.17 34.92
CA ALA A 44 34.11 3.77 35.90
C ALA A 44 33.73 4.88 36.89
N GLU A 45 34.68 5.69 37.36
CA GLU A 45 34.41 6.85 38.23
C GLU A 45 33.64 7.94 37.48
N LEU A 46 34.00 8.16 36.22
CA LEU A 46 33.32 9.13 35.37
C LEU A 46 31.87 8.68 35.10
N TYR A 47 31.65 7.40 34.80
CA TYR A 47 30.30 6.83 34.70
C TYR A 47 29.52 6.92 36.01
N ALA A 48 30.13 6.61 37.16
CA ALA A 48 29.50 6.72 38.46
C ALA A 48 29.08 8.16 38.79
N THR A 49 29.91 9.15 38.39
CA THR A 49 29.61 10.58 38.54
C THR A 49 28.38 10.98 37.71
N LEU A 50 28.33 10.55 36.45
CA LEU A 50 27.18 10.79 35.57
C LEU A 50 25.91 10.13 36.11
N GLN A 51 26.01 8.90 36.61
CA GLN A 51 24.87 8.17 37.17
C GLN A 51 24.36 8.81 38.47
N ALA A 52 25.26 9.30 39.33
CA ALA A 52 24.89 10.04 40.53
C ALA A 52 24.20 11.38 40.20
N ALA A 53 24.66 12.08 39.16
CA ALA A 53 24.08 13.35 38.75
C ALA A 53 22.60 13.22 38.34
N VAL A 54 22.26 12.18 37.58
CA VAL A 54 20.89 11.97 37.06
C VAL A 54 19.99 11.17 38.01
N ALA A 55 20.50 10.65 39.12
CA ALA A 55 19.76 9.80 40.05
C ALA A 55 18.56 10.51 40.71
N GLU A 56 18.68 11.81 40.96
CA GLU A 56 17.61 12.61 41.58
C GLU A 56 16.79 13.40 40.55
N ASP A 57 17.46 13.94 39.52
CA ASP A 57 16.83 14.71 38.46
C ASP A 57 17.54 14.42 37.13
N PRO A 58 16.87 13.76 36.16
CA PRO A 58 17.41 13.51 34.84
C PRO A 58 17.88 14.76 34.08
N ALA A 59 17.33 15.94 34.38
CA ALA A 59 17.70 17.20 33.73
C ALA A 59 19.11 17.68 34.12
N LYS A 60 19.64 17.25 35.27
CA LYS A 60 21.01 17.57 35.73
C LYS A 60 22.09 17.07 34.78
N VAL A 61 21.78 16.19 33.82
CA VAL A 61 22.70 15.79 32.75
C VAL A 61 23.26 17.00 31.97
N ASN A 62 22.52 18.11 31.91
CA ASN A 62 22.96 19.34 31.24
C ASN A 62 24.13 20.04 31.95
N ASP A 63 24.31 19.81 33.26
CA ASP A 63 25.44 20.38 34.02
C ASP A 63 26.74 19.59 33.80
N PHE A 64 26.63 18.36 33.29
CA PHE A 64 27.73 17.40 33.12
C PHE A 64 27.97 17.04 31.64
N VAL A 65 27.63 17.94 30.71
CA VAL A 65 27.76 17.71 29.27
C VAL A 65 29.21 17.41 28.86
N ARG A 66 30.18 18.08 29.48
CA ARG A 66 31.61 17.88 29.15
C ARG A 66 32.05 16.47 29.55
N GLU A 67 31.67 16.03 30.73
CA GLU A 67 31.94 14.70 31.26
C GLU A 67 31.25 13.64 30.40
N LEU A 68 30.00 13.86 29.99
CA LEU A 68 29.28 12.99 29.07
C LEU A 68 30.00 12.84 27.71
N LEU A 69 30.47 13.95 27.14
CA LEU A 69 31.21 13.92 25.87
C LEU A 69 32.58 13.24 26.03
N GLN A 70 33.22 13.35 27.19
CA GLN A 70 34.45 12.61 27.48
C GLN A 70 34.17 11.10 27.57
N ALA A 71 33.11 10.69 28.29
CA ALA A 71 32.67 9.30 28.36
C ALA A 71 32.39 8.72 26.97
N LEU A 72 31.74 9.52 26.12
CA LEU A 72 31.42 9.14 24.76
C LEU A 72 32.67 8.98 23.88
N SER A 73 33.66 9.86 24.04
CA SER A 73 34.96 9.72 23.37
C SER A 73 35.66 8.43 23.78
N ASP A 74 35.59 8.05 25.06
CA ASP A 74 36.14 6.79 25.55
C ASP A 74 35.32 5.60 24.98
N ALA A 75 34.00 5.76 24.84
CA ALA A 75 33.11 4.76 24.24
C ALA A 75 33.39 4.50 22.76
N GLU A 76 33.89 5.49 22.02
CA GLU A 76 34.33 5.32 20.63
C GLU A 76 35.63 4.52 20.51
N SER A 77 36.48 4.54 21.53
CA SER A 77 37.79 3.91 21.47
C SER A 77 37.67 2.38 21.56
N PRO A 78 38.21 1.61 20.60
CA PRO A 78 38.22 0.15 20.70
C PRO A 78 39.08 -0.35 21.86
N ASP A 79 39.99 0.48 22.38
CA ASP A 79 40.88 0.14 23.50
C ASP A 79 40.18 0.24 24.87
N ALA A 80 39.00 0.87 24.93
CA ALA A 80 38.25 0.98 26.18
C ALA A 80 37.50 -0.34 26.50
N PRO A 81 37.32 -0.70 27.80
CA PRO A 81 36.60 -1.91 28.17
C PRO A 81 35.16 -1.90 27.63
N LEU A 82 34.76 -2.96 26.91
CA LEU A 82 33.44 -3.08 26.28
C LEU A 82 32.28 -2.72 27.23
N LEU A 83 32.35 -3.15 28.48
CA LEU A 83 31.33 -2.86 29.49
C LEU A 83 31.12 -1.35 29.68
N VAL A 84 32.20 -0.57 29.76
CA VAL A 84 32.14 0.89 29.93
C VAL A 84 31.53 1.55 28.69
N ARG A 85 31.93 1.07 27.51
CA ARG A 85 31.44 1.56 26.22
C ARG A 85 29.94 1.34 26.11
N VAL A 86 29.47 0.12 26.35
CA VAL A 86 28.04 -0.24 26.36
C VAL A 86 27.26 0.58 27.39
N ARG A 87 27.74 0.66 28.64
CA ARG A 87 27.07 1.42 29.70
C ARG A 87 26.94 2.91 29.39
N THR A 88 27.94 3.50 28.75
CA THR A 88 27.89 4.90 28.32
C THR A 88 26.81 5.11 27.26
N LEU A 89 26.70 4.22 26.28
CA LEU A 89 25.65 4.30 25.26
C LEU A 89 24.26 4.03 25.86
N GLU A 90 24.13 3.10 26.80
CA GLU A 90 22.90 2.89 27.56
C GLU A 90 22.52 4.13 28.36
N PHE A 91 23.48 4.81 29.00
CA PHE A 91 23.24 6.07 29.69
C PHE A 91 22.66 7.13 28.74
N ILE A 92 23.26 7.29 27.56
CA ILE A 92 22.74 8.18 26.52
C ILE A 92 21.32 7.77 26.12
N SER A 93 21.06 6.48 25.93
CA SER A 93 19.72 5.97 25.60
C SER A 93 18.66 6.32 26.66
N HIS A 94 19.01 6.33 27.94
CA HIS A 94 18.07 6.63 29.02
C HIS A 94 17.89 8.14 29.26
N TYR A 95 18.98 8.92 29.17
CA TYR A 95 18.99 10.32 29.62
C TYR A 95 19.16 11.34 28.49
N GLY A 96 19.49 10.90 27.28
CA GLY A 96 19.73 11.77 26.12
C GLY A 96 18.55 12.67 25.79
N GLN A 97 17.33 12.23 26.07
CA GLN A 97 16.11 13.02 25.89
C GLN A 97 16.07 14.33 26.73
N HIS A 98 16.87 14.42 27.79
CA HIS A 98 16.92 15.59 28.68
C HIS A 98 17.98 16.62 28.28
N LEU A 99 18.85 16.30 27.32
CA LEU A 99 19.88 17.21 26.84
C LEU A 99 19.29 18.39 26.08
N ARG A 100 19.89 19.57 26.27
CA ARG A 100 19.51 20.83 25.61
C ARG A 100 20.68 21.51 24.88
N ASP A 101 21.89 20.96 24.97
CA ASP A 101 23.06 21.45 24.24
C ASP A 101 23.08 20.87 22.81
N GLY A 102 22.86 21.74 21.81
CA GLY A 102 22.87 21.37 20.40
C GLY A 102 24.20 20.83 19.89
N ASN A 103 25.32 21.35 20.37
CA ASN A 103 26.66 20.87 19.99
C ASN A 103 26.93 19.49 20.58
N ALA A 104 26.49 19.26 21.81
CA ALA A 104 26.58 17.94 22.44
C ALA A 104 25.71 16.91 21.70
N LEU A 105 24.46 17.26 21.37
CA LEU A 105 23.56 16.40 20.61
C LEU A 105 24.13 16.01 19.24
N LYS A 106 24.71 16.98 18.51
CA LYS A 106 25.38 16.73 17.24
C LYS A 106 26.55 15.76 17.41
N LYS A 107 27.39 15.95 18.43
CA LYS A 107 28.51 15.04 18.74
C LYS A 107 27.99 13.65 19.08
N ILE A 108 26.97 13.53 19.94
CA ILE A 108 26.34 12.25 20.30
C ILE A 108 25.89 11.50 19.05
N VAL A 109 25.11 12.13 18.16
CA VAL A 109 24.69 11.47 16.90
C VAL A 109 25.88 11.05 16.06
N THR A 110 26.87 11.93 15.90
CA THR A 110 28.07 11.63 15.10
C THR A 110 28.83 10.42 15.65
N SER A 111 29.01 10.36 16.97
CA SER A 111 29.66 9.25 17.66
C SER A 111 28.87 7.94 17.54
N LEU A 112 27.55 7.98 17.71
CA LEU A 112 26.68 6.81 17.54
C LEU A 112 26.78 6.26 16.11
N VAL A 113 26.74 7.13 15.10
CA VAL A 113 26.91 6.74 13.69
C VAL A 113 28.31 6.18 13.46
N LYS A 114 29.35 6.80 14.03
CA LYS A 114 30.73 6.31 13.90
C LYS A 114 30.91 4.92 14.49
N ILE A 115 30.28 4.61 15.61
CA ILE A 115 30.30 3.28 16.22
C ILE A 115 29.57 2.28 15.31
N LEU A 116 28.40 2.65 14.77
CA LEU A 116 27.63 1.79 13.87
C LEU A 116 28.31 1.54 12.51
N SER A 117 29.10 2.51 12.04
CA SER A 117 29.83 2.43 10.76
C SER A 117 31.25 1.87 10.92
N GLY A 118 31.65 1.57 12.16
CA GLY A 118 33.00 1.15 12.49
C GLY A 118 33.27 -0.31 12.09
N PRO A 119 34.53 -0.76 12.15
CA PRO A 119 34.91 -2.14 11.85
C PRO A 119 34.48 -3.14 12.94
N GLU A 120 33.85 -2.67 14.01
CA GLU A 120 33.54 -3.46 15.19
C GLU A 120 32.11 -4.03 15.12
N ASP A 121 31.99 -5.35 15.05
CA ASP A 121 30.71 -6.07 14.94
C ASP A 121 30.24 -6.65 16.29
N THR A 122 30.51 -5.95 17.39
CA THR A 122 30.10 -6.41 18.73
C THR A 122 28.60 -6.14 18.94
N PRO A 123 27.71 -7.16 18.97
CA PRO A 123 26.26 -6.92 18.89
C PRO A 123 25.71 -6.10 20.06
N GLN A 124 26.23 -6.27 21.28
CA GLN A 124 25.77 -5.52 22.46
C GLN A 124 26.02 -4.02 22.32
N LEU A 125 27.19 -3.65 21.76
CA LEU A 125 27.57 -2.26 21.53
C LEU A 125 26.69 -1.63 20.45
N LEU A 126 26.51 -2.33 19.32
CA LEU A 126 25.68 -1.86 18.21
C LEU A 126 24.20 -1.73 18.61
N VAL A 127 23.67 -2.66 19.40
CA VAL A 127 22.33 -2.56 19.98
C VAL A 127 22.20 -1.32 20.87
N ALA A 128 23.17 -1.05 21.74
CA ALA A 128 23.14 0.12 22.59
C ALA A 128 23.24 1.43 21.78
N ALA A 129 24.05 1.46 20.72
CA ALA A 129 24.17 2.62 19.83
C ALA A 129 22.85 2.91 19.10
N VAL A 130 22.22 1.88 18.54
CA VAL A 130 20.90 1.94 17.90
C VAL A 130 19.83 2.47 18.85
N GLN A 131 19.81 2.00 20.10
CA GLN A 131 18.86 2.49 21.11
C GLN A 131 19.13 3.95 21.49
N GLY A 132 20.41 4.34 21.58
CA GLY A 132 20.83 5.72 21.77
C GLY A 132 20.23 6.68 20.74
N LEU A 133 20.19 6.30 19.46
CA LEU A 133 19.55 7.12 18.42
C LEU A 133 18.07 7.37 18.69
N SER A 134 17.34 6.36 19.21
CA SER A 134 15.91 6.52 19.50
C SER A 134 15.60 7.49 20.63
N SER A 135 16.51 7.62 21.60
CA SER A 135 16.36 8.52 22.75
C SER A 135 16.37 10.01 22.39
N LEU A 136 16.84 10.35 21.19
CA LEU A 136 16.95 11.73 20.72
C LEU A 136 15.65 12.24 20.08
N GLY A 137 14.66 11.37 19.87
CA GLY A 137 13.35 11.73 19.33
C GLY A 137 12.67 12.89 20.07
N PRO A 138 12.48 12.82 21.40
CA PRO A 138 11.84 13.90 22.16
C PRO A 138 12.56 15.24 22.07
N VAL A 139 13.90 15.24 21.93
CA VAL A 139 14.67 16.48 21.80
C VAL A 139 14.48 17.09 20.43
N SER A 140 14.41 16.26 19.39
CA SER A 140 14.29 16.71 18.01
C SER A 140 13.01 17.49 17.71
N VAL A 141 11.97 17.35 18.54
CA VAL A 141 10.68 18.04 18.37
C VAL A 141 10.54 19.31 19.22
N LEU A 142 11.50 19.59 20.11
CA LEU A 142 11.48 20.81 20.94
C LEU A 142 11.75 22.07 20.12
N ASP A 143 12.57 21.96 19.08
CA ASP A 143 12.99 23.07 18.24
C ASP A 143 13.22 22.54 16.81
N LYS A 144 12.74 23.29 15.80
CA LYS A 144 12.92 22.96 14.38
C LYS A 144 14.39 22.77 14.02
N LYS A 145 15.31 23.47 14.68
CA LYS A 145 16.76 23.33 14.43
C LYS A 145 17.30 21.93 14.79
N TRP A 146 16.58 21.16 15.60
CA TRP A 146 16.97 19.82 16.05
C TRP A 146 16.18 18.69 15.37
N GLU A 147 15.24 19.04 14.48
CA GLU A 147 14.42 18.07 13.75
C GLU A 147 15.27 17.09 12.93
N TYR A 148 16.46 17.52 12.49
CA TYR A 148 17.40 16.67 11.78
C TYR A 148 17.85 15.44 12.61
N LEU A 149 17.85 15.51 13.95
CA LEU A 149 18.32 14.41 14.80
C LEU A 149 17.48 13.15 14.62
N SER A 150 16.16 13.28 14.65
CA SER A 150 15.25 12.14 14.42
C SER A 150 15.19 11.76 12.94
N ARG A 151 15.34 12.72 12.03
CA ARG A 151 15.37 12.47 10.58
C ARG A 151 16.59 11.63 10.17
N GLU A 152 17.79 12.02 10.60
CA GLU A 152 19.02 11.28 10.32
C GLU A 152 19.12 10.01 11.16
N GLY A 153 18.64 10.03 12.41
CA GLY A 153 18.50 8.83 13.23
C GLY A 153 17.64 7.76 12.55
N ALA A 154 16.49 8.15 11.99
CA ALA A 154 15.65 7.25 11.22
C ALA A 154 16.34 6.72 9.94
N ASP A 155 17.17 7.54 9.27
CA ASP A 155 17.97 7.10 8.11
C ASP A 155 18.90 5.96 8.47
N VAL A 156 19.69 6.16 9.53
CA VAL A 156 20.71 5.22 9.99
C VAL A 156 20.05 3.93 10.44
N LEU A 157 18.95 4.01 11.20
CA LEU A 157 18.21 2.83 11.63
C LEU A 157 17.65 2.03 10.46
N MET A 158 17.13 2.71 9.44
CA MET A 158 16.65 2.06 8.22
C MET A 158 17.80 1.40 7.45
N GLN A 159 18.98 2.02 7.36
CA GLN A 159 20.17 1.43 6.74
C GLN A 159 20.63 0.17 7.49
N VAL A 160 20.77 0.24 8.82
CA VAL A 160 21.12 -0.91 9.67
C VAL A 160 20.14 -2.06 9.46
N MET A 161 18.84 -1.77 9.35
CA MET A 161 17.82 -2.79 9.14
C MET A 161 17.93 -3.52 7.79
N LEU A 162 18.45 -2.88 6.75
CA LEU A 162 18.58 -3.48 5.40
C LEU A 162 19.87 -4.23 5.19
N ASP A 163 20.92 -3.84 5.91
CA ASP A 163 22.24 -4.41 5.72
C ASP A 163 22.36 -5.74 6.47
N GLU A 164 21.87 -6.80 5.81
CA GLU A 164 21.88 -8.17 6.30
C GLU A 164 23.29 -8.77 6.39
N GLU A 165 24.24 -8.24 5.61
CA GLU A 165 25.63 -8.70 5.58
C GLU A 165 26.47 -7.99 6.64
N GLY A 166 26.23 -6.69 6.86
CA GLY A 166 26.95 -5.87 7.83
C GLY A 166 26.44 -5.96 9.26
N PHE A 167 25.17 -6.37 9.50
CA PHE A 167 24.61 -6.42 10.85
C PHE A 167 23.90 -7.73 11.20
N ALA A 168 24.25 -8.27 12.37
CA ALA A 168 23.57 -9.41 12.97
C ALA A 168 22.06 -9.15 13.18
N GLU A 169 21.24 -10.21 13.08
CA GLU A 169 19.78 -10.14 13.21
C GLU A 169 19.31 -9.45 14.50
N ALA A 170 20.01 -9.67 15.63
CA ALA A 170 19.67 -9.02 16.90
C ALA A 170 19.80 -7.49 16.84
N VAL A 171 20.80 -6.97 16.13
CA VAL A 171 21.02 -5.53 15.92
C VAL A 171 19.93 -4.97 15.00
N ARG A 172 19.61 -5.68 13.91
CA ARG A 172 18.53 -5.28 12.98
C ARG A 172 17.15 -5.25 13.67
N GLN A 173 16.87 -6.21 14.55
CA GLN A 173 15.65 -6.20 15.37
C GLN A 173 15.64 -5.04 16.38
N ALA A 174 16.78 -4.72 16.98
CA ALA A 174 16.90 -3.55 17.85
C ALA A 174 16.66 -2.26 17.05
N ALA A 175 17.17 -2.16 15.81
CA ALA A 175 16.98 -1.00 14.96
C ALA A 175 15.52 -0.81 14.55
N SER A 176 14.83 -1.91 14.24
CA SER A 176 13.38 -1.90 14.04
C SER A 176 12.61 -1.36 15.26
N LYS A 177 13.00 -1.76 16.48
CA LYS A 177 12.34 -1.29 17.71
C LYS A 177 12.67 0.18 18.01
N ALA A 178 13.92 0.58 17.79
CA ALA A 178 14.38 1.96 17.93
C ALA A 178 13.63 2.90 16.95
N LEU A 179 13.40 2.46 15.72
CA LEU A 179 12.62 3.22 14.74
C LEU A 179 11.14 3.33 15.16
N ASP A 180 10.53 2.24 15.65
CA ASP A 180 9.17 2.29 16.19
C ASP A 180 9.08 3.28 17.38
N SER A 181 10.10 3.36 18.25
CA SER A 181 10.20 4.35 19.33
C SER A 181 10.36 5.79 18.82
N LEU A 182 11.17 6.01 17.78
CA LEU A 182 11.29 7.32 17.13
C LEU A 182 9.98 7.78 16.51
N ILE A 183 9.20 6.88 15.91
CA ILE A 183 7.88 7.20 15.37
C ILE A 183 6.96 7.73 16.48
N HIS A 184 7.03 7.16 17.69
CA HIS A 184 6.21 7.61 18.82
C HIS A 184 6.64 8.96 19.40
N THR A 185 7.92 9.32 19.30
CA THR A 185 8.49 10.50 19.97
C THR A 185 8.79 11.66 19.02
N ALA A 186 8.97 11.38 17.73
CA ALA A 186 9.30 12.32 16.66
C ALA A 186 8.55 11.95 15.38
N PHE A 187 7.22 11.95 15.45
CA PHE A 187 6.34 11.41 14.42
C PHE A 187 6.53 12.04 13.02
N ARG A 188 6.30 13.36 12.90
CA ARG A 188 6.36 14.09 11.61
C ARG A 188 7.72 13.98 10.90
N PRO A 189 8.87 14.19 11.57
CA PRO A 189 10.19 14.08 10.93
C PRO A 189 10.47 12.69 10.38
N VAL A 190 10.10 11.66 11.16
CA VAL A 190 10.34 10.26 10.79
C VAL A 190 9.47 9.84 9.61
N VAL A 191 8.17 10.19 9.62
CA VAL A 191 7.27 9.93 8.49
C VAL A 191 7.75 10.66 7.23
N THR A 192 8.23 11.89 7.37
CA THR A 192 8.84 12.66 6.27
C THR A 192 10.06 11.94 5.70
N LYS A 193 10.93 11.39 6.55
CA LYS A 193 12.10 10.60 6.11
C LYS A 193 11.69 9.31 5.42
N LEU A 194 10.66 8.60 5.90
CA LEU A 194 10.13 7.40 5.25
C LEU A 194 9.62 7.71 3.83
N LEU A 195 8.96 8.85 3.61
CA LEU A 195 8.56 9.28 2.27
C LEU A 195 9.75 9.64 1.39
N HIS A 196 10.78 10.27 1.94
CA HIS A 196 12.01 10.55 1.22
C HIS A 196 12.70 9.26 0.72
N TRP A 197 12.71 8.20 1.53
CA TRP A 197 13.21 6.87 1.14
C TRP A 197 12.44 6.24 -0.02
N ILE A 198 11.19 6.65 -0.24
CA ILE A 198 10.37 6.15 -1.34
C ILE A 198 10.59 6.97 -2.63
N SER A 199 10.95 8.25 -2.48
CA SER A 199 11.14 9.18 -3.61
C SER A 199 12.34 8.84 -4.49
N ASP A 200 12.32 9.35 -5.73
CA ASP A 200 13.43 9.24 -6.70
C ASP A 200 14.64 10.13 -6.36
N ASN A 201 14.53 11.00 -5.34
CA ASN A 201 15.59 11.94 -4.96
C ASN A 201 16.75 11.28 -4.19
N ARG A 202 16.90 9.96 -4.27
CA ARG A 202 17.97 9.20 -3.62
C ARG A 202 19.09 8.98 -4.63
N GLU A 203 20.29 9.42 -4.28
CA GLU A 203 21.52 9.13 -5.03
C GLU A 203 21.98 7.70 -4.73
N THR A 204 21.21 6.69 -5.15
CA THR A 204 21.60 5.28 -5.00
C THR A 204 22.09 4.71 -6.34
N GLU A 205 23.30 4.13 -6.36
CA GLU A 205 23.93 3.63 -7.60
C GLU A 205 23.34 2.29 -8.10
N SER A 206 22.59 1.56 -7.26
CA SER A 206 22.00 0.25 -7.59
C SER A 206 20.47 0.24 -7.53
N GLU A 207 19.82 -0.16 -8.63
CA GLU A 207 18.36 -0.34 -8.71
C GLU A 207 17.84 -1.40 -7.74
N GLU A 208 18.61 -2.47 -7.49
CA GLU A 208 18.17 -3.55 -6.59
C GLU A 208 18.11 -3.07 -5.14
N GLN A 209 19.10 -2.28 -4.75
CA GLN A 209 19.15 -1.66 -3.42
C GLN A 209 17.99 -0.68 -3.26
N LEU A 210 17.76 0.18 -4.26
CA LEU A 210 16.64 1.12 -4.26
C LEU A 210 15.28 0.40 -4.14
N LYS A 211 15.09 -0.74 -4.82
CA LYS A 211 13.88 -1.58 -4.66
C LYS A 211 13.72 -2.13 -3.25
N LYS A 212 14.82 -2.55 -2.59
CA LYS A 212 14.78 -3.02 -1.19
C LYS A 212 14.42 -1.88 -0.23
N GLU A 213 15.04 -0.72 -0.41
CA GLU A 213 14.79 0.49 0.38
C GLU A 213 13.33 0.95 0.30
N ARG A 214 12.81 1.10 -0.92
CA ARG A 214 11.41 1.49 -1.15
C ARG A 214 10.45 0.52 -0.51
N ARG A 215 10.66 -0.79 -0.69
CA ARG A 215 9.80 -1.83 -0.12
C ARG A 215 9.75 -1.74 1.40
N MET A 216 10.89 -1.55 2.05
CA MET A 216 10.95 -1.43 3.51
C MET A 216 10.28 -0.14 3.99
N ALA A 217 10.55 0.99 3.35
CA ALA A 217 9.96 2.28 3.69
C ALA A 217 8.43 2.28 3.51
N MET A 218 7.92 1.71 2.40
CA MET A 218 6.49 1.52 2.16
C MET A 218 5.84 0.61 3.21
N ALA A 219 6.50 -0.50 3.58
CA ALA A 219 5.99 -1.40 4.60
C ALA A 219 5.88 -0.71 5.97
N ARG A 220 6.88 0.10 6.34
CA ARG A 220 6.86 0.92 7.57
C ARG A 220 5.77 1.97 7.51
N LEU A 221 5.71 2.76 6.44
CA LEU A 221 4.71 3.80 6.28
C LEU A 221 3.28 3.23 6.31
N ARG A 222 3.06 2.06 5.71
CA ARG A 222 1.79 1.34 5.79
C ARG A 222 1.43 0.99 7.23
N LYS A 223 2.37 0.44 8.00
CA LYS A 223 2.17 0.12 9.43
C LYS A 223 1.80 1.39 10.21
N VAL A 224 2.49 2.50 9.97
CA VAL A 224 2.22 3.79 10.63
C VAL A 224 0.84 4.34 10.29
N ALA A 225 0.45 4.34 9.00
CA ALA A 225 -0.85 4.85 8.56
C ALA A 225 -2.04 4.04 9.11
N HIS A 226 -1.87 2.75 9.37
CA HIS A 226 -2.93 1.87 9.87
C HIS A 226 -2.87 1.62 11.38
N ALA A 227 -1.86 2.16 12.09
CA ALA A 227 -1.70 1.93 13.52
C ALA A 227 -2.66 2.81 14.32
N SER A 228 -3.64 2.18 14.98
CA SER A 228 -4.58 2.87 15.86
C SER A 228 -3.91 3.59 17.04
N SER A 229 -2.80 3.05 17.54
CA SER A 229 -2.01 3.67 18.62
C SER A 229 -1.34 4.99 18.23
N LEU A 230 -1.22 5.27 16.93
CA LEU A 230 -0.64 6.50 16.39
C LEU A 230 -1.70 7.49 15.90
N HIS A 231 -2.98 7.20 16.09
CA HIS A 231 -4.07 8.05 15.59
C HIS A 231 -4.00 9.48 16.13
N SER A 232 -3.62 9.66 17.41
CA SER A 232 -3.45 10.99 18.03
C SER A 232 -2.26 11.79 17.49
N GLN A 233 -1.29 11.15 16.84
CA GLN A 233 -0.13 11.82 16.23
C GLN A 233 -0.45 12.39 14.85
N TRP A 234 -1.53 11.93 14.22
CA TRP A 234 -2.04 12.45 12.95
C TRP A 234 -2.83 13.74 13.16
N THR A 235 -2.18 14.81 13.58
CA THR A 235 -2.80 16.14 13.62
C THR A 235 -3.08 16.65 12.19
N GLU A 236 -3.99 17.61 12.05
CA GLU A 236 -4.36 18.19 10.75
C GLU A 236 -3.13 18.68 9.97
N GLU A 237 -2.27 19.48 10.60
CA GLU A 237 -1.02 19.97 10.01
C GLU A 237 -0.09 18.85 9.51
N VAL A 238 0.01 17.75 10.28
CA VAL A 238 0.85 16.62 9.91
C VAL A 238 0.26 15.88 8.72
N GLN A 239 -1.05 15.69 8.70
CA GLN A 239 -1.73 15.01 7.61
C GLN A 239 -1.67 15.80 6.30
N GLU A 240 -1.86 17.12 6.33
CA GLU A 240 -1.70 17.98 5.16
C GLU A 240 -0.28 17.94 4.59
N HIS A 241 0.72 18.05 5.48
CA HIS A 241 2.14 17.96 5.11
C HIS A 241 2.46 16.60 4.47
N VAL A 242 2.03 15.50 5.10
CA VAL A 242 2.27 14.14 4.63
C VAL A 242 1.53 13.85 3.33
N LEU A 243 0.29 14.31 3.18
CA LEU A 243 -0.49 14.15 1.95
C LEU A 243 0.16 14.90 0.78
N SER A 244 0.62 16.14 0.99
CA SER A 244 1.33 16.92 -0.02
C SER A 244 2.61 16.22 -0.50
N LEU A 245 3.38 15.64 0.43
CA LEU A 245 4.56 14.85 0.11
C LEU A 245 4.21 13.54 -0.62
N LEU A 246 3.16 12.83 -0.18
CA LEU A 246 2.68 11.61 -0.82
C LEU A 246 2.32 11.86 -2.29
N VAL A 247 1.57 12.92 -2.60
CA VAL A 247 1.20 13.26 -3.98
C VAL A 247 2.44 13.54 -4.84
N ARG A 248 3.46 14.19 -4.28
CA ARG A 248 4.73 14.42 -4.97
C ARG A 248 5.48 13.11 -5.24
N VAL A 249 5.47 12.17 -4.30
CA VAL A 249 6.13 10.86 -4.48
C VAL A 249 5.34 9.99 -5.46
N LEU A 250 4.01 10.08 -5.48
CA LEU A 250 3.16 9.29 -6.37
C LEU A 250 3.51 9.48 -7.86
N SER A 251 3.99 10.65 -8.27
CA SER A 251 4.37 10.91 -9.67
C SER A 251 5.70 10.26 -10.09
N THR A 252 6.53 9.82 -9.15
CA THR A 252 7.88 9.28 -9.43
C THR A 252 7.95 7.75 -9.34
N VAL A 253 6.92 7.10 -8.81
CA VAL A 253 6.95 5.66 -8.54
C VAL A 253 6.33 4.82 -9.66
N THR A 254 6.68 3.53 -9.69
CA THR A 254 6.10 2.55 -10.61
C THR A 254 4.59 2.34 -10.35
N VAL A 255 3.88 1.69 -11.28
CA VAL A 255 2.43 1.39 -11.12
C VAL A 255 2.16 0.58 -9.85
N GLN A 256 2.97 -0.44 -9.58
CA GLN A 256 2.78 -1.30 -8.40
C GLN A 256 3.00 -0.54 -7.09
N GLU A 257 4.02 0.32 -7.07
CA GLU A 257 4.30 1.17 -5.91
C GLU A 257 3.22 2.24 -5.73
N PHE A 258 2.71 2.80 -6.83
CA PHE A 258 1.61 3.75 -6.84
C PHE A 258 0.36 3.19 -6.16
N VAL A 259 -0.01 1.94 -6.47
CA VAL A 259 -1.17 1.27 -5.84
C VAL A 259 -0.98 1.16 -4.33
N GLN A 260 0.22 0.79 -3.87
CA GLN A 260 0.51 0.67 -2.44
C GLN A 260 0.50 2.03 -1.75
N LEU A 261 1.15 3.05 -2.32
CA LEU A 261 1.14 4.42 -1.77
C LEU A 261 -0.27 5.02 -1.75
N THR A 262 -1.07 4.79 -2.78
CA THR A 262 -2.47 5.23 -2.81
C THR A 262 -3.26 4.60 -1.68
N SER A 263 -3.07 3.30 -1.41
CA SER A 263 -3.69 2.62 -0.27
C SER A 263 -3.22 3.19 1.08
N ILE A 264 -1.97 3.63 1.19
CA ILE A 264 -1.44 4.27 2.39
C ILE A 264 -2.05 5.67 2.56
N ALA A 265 -2.11 6.46 1.49
CA ALA A 265 -2.70 7.79 1.50
C ALA A 265 -4.20 7.74 1.83
N ALA A 266 -4.92 6.75 1.28
CA ALA A 266 -6.32 6.49 1.58
C ALA A 266 -6.57 6.08 3.05
N ALA A 267 -5.53 5.63 3.77
CA ALA A 267 -5.62 5.27 5.18
C ALA A 267 -5.43 6.45 6.14
N LEU A 268 -5.01 7.62 5.63
CA LEU A 268 -4.85 8.82 6.46
C LEU A 268 -6.21 9.27 7.03
N PRO A 269 -6.30 9.68 8.32
CA PRO A 269 -7.57 10.04 8.94
C PRO A 269 -8.41 11.08 8.18
N MET A 270 -7.81 12.15 7.66
CA MET A 270 -8.47 13.22 6.90
C MET A 270 -9.04 12.67 5.58
N VAL A 271 -8.31 11.75 4.95
CA VAL A 271 -8.71 11.14 3.68
C VAL A 271 -9.86 10.17 3.94
N GLN A 272 -9.81 9.39 5.02
CA GLN A 272 -10.92 8.53 5.42
C GLN A 272 -12.18 9.31 5.81
N ALA A 273 -12.02 10.39 6.58
CA ALA A 273 -13.12 11.22 7.06
C ALA A 273 -13.93 11.84 5.91
N GLU A 274 -13.26 12.22 4.83
CA GLU A 274 -13.88 12.77 3.61
C GLU A 274 -13.96 11.75 2.46
N ALA A 275 -13.97 10.45 2.78
CA ALA A 275 -14.16 9.37 1.82
C ALA A 275 -13.27 9.45 0.56
N GLY A 276 -12.00 9.79 0.71
CA GLY A 276 -11.00 9.82 -0.37
C GLY A 276 -10.87 11.15 -1.11
N VAL A 277 -11.77 12.11 -0.90
CA VAL A 277 -11.80 13.38 -1.65
C VAL A 277 -10.53 14.24 -1.47
N PRO A 278 -9.91 14.35 -0.27
CA PRO A 278 -8.68 15.13 -0.12
C PRO A 278 -7.51 14.62 -0.96
N LEU A 279 -7.36 13.29 -1.08
CA LEU A 279 -6.35 12.67 -1.94
C LEU A 279 -6.61 12.99 -3.42
N LEU A 280 -7.88 12.90 -3.84
CA LEU A 280 -8.30 13.25 -5.18
C LEU A 280 -7.99 14.72 -5.51
N LYS A 281 -8.39 15.66 -4.63
CA LYS A 281 -8.12 17.10 -4.78
C LYS A 281 -6.63 17.38 -4.86
N ALA A 282 -5.84 16.82 -3.94
CA ALA A 282 -4.40 17.04 -3.89
C ALA A 282 -3.70 16.51 -5.15
N PHE A 283 -4.11 15.33 -5.65
CA PHE A 283 -3.58 14.77 -6.90
C PHE A 283 -3.89 15.66 -8.11
N LEU A 284 -5.14 16.09 -8.26
CA LEU A 284 -5.57 16.93 -9.40
C LEU A 284 -4.99 18.34 -9.36
N ALA A 285 -4.65 18.86 -8.18
CA ALA A 285 -3.98 20.15 -8.06
C ALA A 285 -2.54 20.14 -8.58
N GLN A 286 -1.90 18.96 -8.67
CA GLN A 286 -0.50 18.82 -9.09
C GLN A 286 -0.33 18.14 -10.45
N ASN A 287 -1.39 17.53 -11.02
CA ASN A 287 -1.30 16.70 -12.22
C ASN A 287 -2.41 17.04 -13.23
N THR A 288 -2.01 17.18 -14.50
CA THR A 288 -2.93 17.30 -15.63
C THR A 288 -3.28 15.93 -16.21
N LEU A 289 -4.52 15.72 -16.67
CA LEU A 289 -5.00 14.43 -17.20
C LEU A 289 -4.72 14.24 -18.70
N ASN A 290 -3.55 14.68 -19.17
CA ASN A 290 -3.14 14.62 -20.58
C ASN A 290 -2.32 13.37 -20.94
N THR A 291 -1.84 12.61 -19.94
CA THR A 291 -1.03 11.41 -20.13
C THR A 291 -1.77 10.14 -19.72
N ASP A 292 -1.40 9.02 -20.34
CA ASP A 292 -1.89 7.68 -19.99
C ASP A 292 -1.62 7.36 -18.52
N ARG A 293 -0.44 7.75 -18.01
CA ARG A 293 -0.06 7.58 -16.62
C ARG A 293 -0.98 8.35 -15.68
N ALA A 294 -1.31 9.61 -15.99
CA ALA A 294 -2.21 10.40 -15.17
C ALA A 294 -3.64 9.81 -15.13
N LEU A 295 -4.14 9.32 -16.26
CA LEU A 295 -5.44 8.63 -16.33
C LEU A 295 -5.43 7.31 -15.53
N GLU A 296 -4.38 6.50 -15.68
CA GLU A 296 -4.20 5.28 -14.90
C GLU A 296 -4.18 5.59 -13.40
N SER A 297 -3.36 6.56 -12.98
CA SER A 297 -3.24 7.02 -11.60
C SER A 297 -4.57 7.48 -11.02
N LEU A 298 -5.32 8.31 -11.76
CA LEU A 298 -6.64 8.76 -11.32
C LEU A 298 -7.63 7.59 -11.21
N SER A 299 -7.55 6.62 -12.13
CA SER A 299 -8.37 5.41 -12.08
C SER A 299 -8.06 4.51 -10.87
N ILE A 300 -6.83 4.56 -10.35
CA ILE A 300 -6.42 3.86 -9.13
C ILE A 300 -6.91 4.62 -7.89
N ILE A 301 -6.68 5.95 -7.85
CA ILE A 301 -7.18 6.81 -6.75
C ILE A 301 -8.70 6.68 -6.62
N GLY A 302 -9.43 6.68 -7.74
CA GLY A 302 -10.88 6.54 -7.78
C GLY A 302 -11.42 5.27 -7.13
N GLN A 303 -10.61 4.22 -6.95
CA GLN A 303 -11.02 3.00 -6.23
C GLN A 303 -11.08 3.22 -4.71
N CYS A 304 -10.39 4.23 -4.19
CA CYS A 304 -10.38 4.59 -2.78
C CYS A 304 -11.38 5.71 -2.45
N VAL A 305 -12.02 6.32 -3.45
CA VAL A 305 -12.99 7.40 -3.25
C VAL A 305 -14.39 6.81 -3.06
N GLY A 306 -15.03 7.17 -1.96
CA GLY A 306 -16.41 6.80 -1.66
C GLY A 306 -17.43 7.64 -2.43
N VAL A 307 -18.71 7.40 -2.19
CA VAL A 307 -19.81 8.14 -2.84
C VAL A 307 -20.04 9.46 -2.08
N THR A 308 -19.15 10.42 -2.30
CA THR A 308 -19.24 11.79 -1.74
C THR A 308 -19.31 12.81 -2.88
N PRO A 309 -20.22 13.81 -2.85
CA PRO A 309 -20.32 14.80 -3.92
C PRO A 309 -19.02 15.60 -4.12
N TYR A 310 -18.52 15.64 -5.36
CA TYR A 310 -17.36 16.41 -5.77
C TYR A 310 -17.40 16.67 -7.28
N ASP A 311 -17.20 17.93 -7.68
CA ASP A 311 -17.25 18.34 -9.08
C ASP A 311 -15.93 18.06 -9.82
N LEU A 312 -15.94 17.04 -10.68
CA LEU A 312 -14.83 16.71 -11.57
C LEU A 312 -14.92 17.39 -12.95
N VAL A 313 -16.05 18.01 -13.30
CA VAL A 313 -16.29 18.55 -14.64
C VAL A 313 -15.20 19.51 -15.11
N PRO A 314 -14.76 20.51 -14.32
CA PRO A 314 -13.74 21.46 -14.79
C PRO A 314 -12.46 20.77 -15.27
N VAL A 315 -11.99 19.77 -14.52
CA VAL A 315 -10.77 19.02 -14.83
C VAL A 315 -10.97 18.12 -16.07
N LEU A 316 -12.14 17.51 -16.21
CA LEU A 316 -12.45 16.65 -17.36
C LEU A 316 -12.64 17.46 -18.65
N GLU A 317 -13.12 18.69 -18.56
CA GLU A 317 -13.23 19.61 -19.69
C GLU A 317 -11.87 20.10 -20.15
N GLU A 318 -11.02 20.53 -19.21
CA GLU A 318 -9.65 20.94 -19.51
C GLU A 318 -8.87 19.82 -20.22
N ALA A 319 -9.09 18.58 -19.81
CA ALA A 319 -8.49 17.40 -20.43
C ALA A 319 -9.23 16.89 -21.69
N GLY A 320 -10.36 17.49 -22.07
CA GLY A 320 -11.18 17.08 -23.21
C GLY A 320 -11.85 15.71 -23.06
N LEU A 321 -11.91 15.15 -21.84
CA LEU A 321 -12.40 13.80 -21.56
C LEU A 321 -13.93 13.68 -21.59
N LEU A 322 -14.66 14.79 -21.52
CA LEU A 322 -16.12 14.75 -21.67
C LEU A 322 -16.57 14.64 -23.14
N THR A 323 -15.76 15.16 -24.07
CA THR A 323 -16.12 15.29 -25.50
C THR A 323 -15.37 14.31 -26.39
N THR A 324 -14.13 13.95 -26.03
CA THR A 324 -13.34 13.00 -26.82
C THR A 324 -13.97 11.59 -26.71
N PRO A 325 -14.17 10.88 -27.83
CA PRO A 325 -14.69 9.52 -27.78
C PRO A 325 -13.75 8.56 -27.03
N VAL A 326 -14.30 7.72 -26.16
CA VAL A 326 -13.54 6.67 -25.46
C VAL A 326 -13.01 5.65 -26.47
N GLU A 327 -11.71 5.39 -26.42
CA GLU A 327 -11.08 4.35 -27.25
C GLU A 327 -11.59 2.94 -26.89
N VAL A 328 -12.03 2.18 -27.90
CA VAL A 328 -12.67 0.87 -27.70
C VAL A 328 -11.68 -0.30 -27.58
N ASN A 329 -10.42 -0.09 -27.98
CA ASN A 329 -9.41 -1.14 -28.17
C ASN A 329 -8.13 -0.96 -27.35
N THR A 330 -8.02 0.09 -26.54
CA THR A 330 -6.79 0.39 -25.78
C THR A 330 -7.01 0.35 -24.26
N ALA A 331 -5.90 0.30 -23.52
CA ALA A 331 -5.92 0.49 -22.06
C ALA A 331 -6.27 1.94 -21.67
N ARG A 332 -5.86 2.91 -22.51
CA ARG A 332 -6.19 4.33 -22.34
C ARG A 332 -7.69 4.55 -22.30
N GLY A 333 -8.44 3.94 -23.23
CA GLY A 333 -9.90 4.00 -23.25
C GLY A 333 -10.54 3.43 -21.98
N MET A 334 -10.01 2.32 -21.45
CA MET A 334 -10.47 1.77 -20.17
C MET A 334 -10.23 2.75 -19.01
N TRP A 335 -9.06 3.39 -18.92
CA TRP A 335 -8.79 4.36 -17.86
C TRP A 335 -9.68 5.61 -17.99
N HIS A 336 -9.87 6.11 -19.21
CA HIS A 336 -10.80 7.19 -19.50
C HIS A 336 -12.22 6.84 -19.04
N ALA A 337 -12.74 5.65 -19.40
CA ALA A 337 -14.02 5.18 -18.91
C ALA A 337 -14.09 5.11 -17.38
N LYS A 338 -13.01 4.67 -16.70
CA LYS A 338 -12.97 4.61 -15.22
C LYS A 338 -13.00 5.99 -14.58
N VAL A 339 -12.38 6.97 -15.22
CA VAL A 339 -12.46 8.39 -14.80
C VAL A 339 -13.87 8.93 -14.98
N LEU A 340 -14.57 8.58 -16.07
CA LEU A 340 -15.98 8.93 -16.26
C LEU A 340 -16.90 8.25 -15.24
N LEU A 341 -16.64 6.99 -14.87
CA LEU A 341 -17.33 6.31 -13.78
C LEU A 341 -17.11 7.03 -12.44
N LEU A 342 -15.88 7.46 -12.15
CA LEU A 342 -15.59 8.27 -10.96
C LEU A 342 -16.41 9.57 -10.99
N ALA A 343 -16.43 10.28 -12.12
CA ALA A 343 -17.23 11.49 -12.30
C ALA A 343 -18.73 11.24 -12.07
N ALA A 344 -19.29 10.16 -12.62
CA ALA A 344 -20.68 9.75 -12.42
C ALA A 344 -21.01 9.54 -10.93
N ARG A 345 -20.11 8.89 -10.18
CA ARG A 345 -20.26 8.65 -8.73
C ARG A 345 -20.22 9.93 -7.91
N LEU A 346 -19.32 10.84 -8.24
CA LEU A 346 -19.11 12.08 -7.49
C LEU A 346 -20.00 13.24 -7.96
N ALA A 347 -20.69 13.11 -9.10
CA ALA A 347 -21.52 14.16 -9.68
C ALA A 347 -22.44 14.83 -8.63
N THR A 348 -22.37 16.16 -8.60
CA THR A 348 -23.17 17.05 -7.77
C THR A 348 -24.50 17.37 -8.46
N PRO A 349 -25.51 17.90 -7.75
CA PRO A 349 -26.76 18.32 -8.38
C PRO A 349 -26.57 19.34 -9.51
N ASP A 350 -25.54 20.18 -9.43
CA ASP A 350 -25.30 21.25 -10.40
C ASP A 350 -24.66 20.76 -11.71
N ASN A 351 -23.85 19.70 -11.65
CA ASN A 351 -23.09 19.20 -12.80
C ASN A 351 -23.64 17.90 -13.41
N ILE A 352 -24.63 17.29 -12.75
CA ILE A 352 -25.10 15.93 -13.06
C ILE A 352 -25.61 15.80 -14.50
N ASP A 353 -26.29 16.81 -15.03
CA ASP A 353 -26.84 16.78 -16.39
C ASP A 353 -25.75 16.62 -17.44
N LYS A 354 -24.65 17.33 -17.23
CA LYS A 354 -23.49 17.29 -18.12
C LYS A 354 -22.79 15.95 -18.06
N VAL A 355 -22.58 15.42 -16.85
CA VAL A 355 -21.98 14.10 -16.64
C VAL A 355 -22.87 13.01 -17.23
N TYR A 356 -24.18 13.09 -17.02
CA TYR A 356 -25.17 12.15 -17.55
C TYR A 356 -25.12 12.08 -19.07
N ASN A 357 -25.22 13.23 -19.75
CA ASN A 357 -25.19 13.30 -21.21
C ASN A 357 -23.85 12.82 -21.79
N ALA A 358 -22.73 13.19 -21.15
CA ALA A 358 -21.41 12.72 -21.56
C ALA A 358 -21.31 11.20 -21.46
N VAL A 359 -21.64 10.62 -20.29
CA VAL A 359 -21.54 9.18 -20.07
C VAL A 359 -22.43 8.38 -21.03
N LEU A 360 -23.66 8.84 -21.29
CA LEU A 360 -24.54 8.21 -22.27
C LEU A 360 -23.96 8.26 -23.69
N GLY A 361 -23.50 9.43 -24.13
CA GLY A 361 -22.88 9.57 -25.45
C GLY A 361 -21.67 8.65 -25.64
N GLN A 362 -20.87 8.47 -24.59
CA GLN A 362 -19.74 7.53 -24.61
C GLN A 362 -20.20 6.08 -24.63
N LEU A 363 -21.24 5.71 -23.88
CA LEU A 363 -21.81 4.36 -23.95
C LEU A 363 -22.34 4.06 -25.36
N ASP A 364 -23.10 4.98 -25.96
CA ASP A 364 -23.62 4.84 -27.32
C ASP A 364 -22.51 4.68 -28.36
N HIS A 365 -21.40 5.42 -28.19
CA HIS A 365 -20.22 5.29 -29.05
C HIS A 365 -19.59 3.88 -28.96
N VAL A 366 -19.43 3.34 -27.74
CA VAL A 366 -18.83 2.03 -27.52
C VAL A 366 -19.76 0.89 -27.95
N MET A 367 -21.07 1.04 -27.78
CA MET A 367 -22.06 0.04 -28.19
C MET A 367 -22.29 0.00 -29.71
N GLN A 368 -22.00 1.10 -30.43
CA GLN A 368 -22.24 1.23 -31.87
C GLN A 368 -23.68 0.83 -32.25
N ASP A 369 -23.84 -0.13 -33.16
CA ASP A 369 -25.11 -0.72 -33.59
C ASP A 369 -25.50 -1.98 -32.78
N GLY A 370 -24.65 -2.41 -31.84
CA GLY A 370 -24.84 -3.63 -31.05
C GLY A 370 -24.52 -4.93 -31.79
N ALA A 371 -23.92 -4.87 -32.99
CA ALA A 371 -23.60 -6.05 -33.79
C ALA A 371 -22.27 -6.72 -33.41
N ALA A 372 -21.39 -6.03 -32.68
CA ALA A 372 -20.10 -6.55 -32.23
C ALA A 372 -19.77 -6.10 -30.80
N LEU A 373 -19.08 -6.96 -30.05
CA LEU A 373 -18.50 -6.59 -28.75
C LEU A 373 -17.23 -5.76 -28.97
N PRO A 374 -16.98 -4.73 -28.14
CA PRO A 374 -15.71 -4.01 -28.18
C PRO A 374 -14.56 -4.95 -27.81
N GLU A 375 -13.39 -4.72 -28.38
CA GLU A 375 -12.20 -5.51 -28.10
C GLU A 375 -11.85 -5.50 -26.60
N ASN A 376 -12.01 -4.34 -25.95
CA ASN A 376 -11.88 -4.22 -24.50
C ASN A 376 -13.26 -4.23 -23.82
N VAL A 377 -13.74 -5.42 -23.47
CA VAL A 377 -15.04 -5.61 -22.79
C VAL A 377 -15.10 -4.92 -21.42
N THR A 378 -13.96 -4.72 -20.75
CA THR A 378 -13.91 -3.96 -19.49
C THR A 378 -14.28 -2.49 -19.71
N THR A 379 -13.96 -1.89 -20.85
CA THR A 379 -14.41 -0.52 -21.17
C THR A 379 -15.94 -0.43 -21.21
N LEU A 380 -16.61 -1.42 -21.82
CA LEU A 380 -18.07 -1.52 -21.82
C LEU A 380 -18.63 -1.71 -20.41
N GLU A 381 -18.05 -2.64 -19.64
CA GLU A 381 -18.43 -2.85 -18.24
C GLU A 381 -18.39 -1.54 -17.44
N VAL A 382 -17.28 -0.80 -17.54
CA VAL A 382 -17.08 0.46 -16.82
C VAL A 382 -18.13 1.51 -17.19
N LEU A 383 -18.43 1.67 -18.48
CA LEU A 383 -19.44 2.63 -18.94
C LEU A 383 -20.86 2.22 -18.53
N LEU A 384 -21.17 0.92 -18.50
CA LEU A 384 -22.45 0.42 -17.96
C LEU A 384 -22.59 0.76 -16.46
N PHE A 385 -21.53 0.57 -15.67
CA PHE A 385 -21.50 1.02 -14.27
C PHE A 385 -21.64 2.54 -14.15
N ALA A 386 -21.03 3.31 -15.07
CA ALA A 386 -21.10 4.77 -15.04
C ALA A 386 -22.53 5.25 -15.29
N VAL A 387 -23.20 4.68 -16.31
CA VAL A 387 -24.62 4.94 -16.61
C VAL A 387 -25.50 4.56 -15.44
N MET A 388 -25.27 3.41 -14.80
CA MET A 388 -26.00 3.04 -13.60
C MET A 388 -25.83 4.07 -12.47
N ALA A 389 -24.59 4.47 -12.20
CA ALA A 389 -24.27 5.39 -11.11
C ALA A 389 -24.93 6.77 -11.30
N VAL A 390 -24.86 7.34 -12.50
CA VAL A 390 -25.51 8.63 -12.79
C VAL A 390 -27.02 8.50 -13.00
N GLY A 391 -27.49 7.39 -13.57
CA GLY A 391 -28.90 7.11 -13.81
C GLY A 391 -29.70 6.92 -12.52
N HIS A 392 -29.10 6.37 -11.46
CA HIS A 392 -29.74 6.33 -10.14
C HIS A 392 -30.01 7.72 -9.55
N LYS A 393 -29.18 8.71 -9.91
CA LYS A 393 -29.39 10.10 -9.53
C LYS A 393 -30.35 10.84 -10.48
N LYS A 394 -30.59 10.30 -11.69
CA LYS A 394 -31.50 10.80 -12.73
C LYS A 394 -32.54 9.74 -13.17
N PRO A 395 -33.42 9.27 -12.26
CA PRO A 395 -34.25 8.10 -12.52
C PRO A 395 -35.27 8.31 -13.66
N VAL A 396 -35.82 9.52 -13.81
CA VAL A 396 -36.83 9.81 -14.85
C VAL A 396 -36.19 9.80 -16.24
N GLU A 397 -35.05 10.46 -16.40
CA GLU A 397 -34.30 10.49 -17.65
C GLU A 397 -33.76 9.11 -18.01
N MET A 398 -33.25 8.37 -17.02
CA MET A 398 -32.81 6.99 -17.22
C MET A 398 -33.94 6.10 -17.71
N LEU A 399 -35.14 6.20 -17.13
CA LEU A 399 -36.30 5.45 -17.61
C LEU A 399 -36.71 5.84 -19.03
N LYS A 400 -36.61 7.12 -19.40
CA LYS A 400 -36.87 7.54 -20.80
C LYS A 400 -35.87 6.90 -21.76
N HIS A 401 -34.59 6.88 -21.41
CA HIS A 401 -33.55 6.29 -22.24
C HIS A 401 -33.68 4.77 -22.33
N LEU A 402 -33.98 4.08 -21.22
CA LEU A 402 -34.24 2.64 -21.22
C LEU A 402 -35.46 2.24 -22.07
N ASN A 403 -36.42 3.15 -22.25
CA ASN A 403 -37.59 2.91 -23.08
C ASN A 403 -37.36 3.18 -24.58
N ASP A 404 -36.21 3.74 -24.96
CA ASP A 404 -35.82 3.92 -26.36
C ASP A 404 -35.60 2.55 -27.03
N ASP A 405 -36.38 2.28 -28.07
CA ASP A 405 -36.33 1.02 -28.80
C ASP A 405 -34.98 0.82 -29.51
N ALA A 406 -34.32 1.91 -29.95
CA ALA A 406 -33.01 1.82 -30.57
C ALA A 406 -31.94 1.39 -29.55
N PHE A 407 -31.97 1.99 -28.35
CA PHE A 407 -31.07 1.61 -27.26
C PHE A 407 -31.31 0.16 -26.81
N ALA A 408 -32.58 -0.23 -26.60
CA ALA A 408 -32.95 -1.58 -26.22
C ALA A 408 -32.53 -2.63 -27.27
N ALA A 409 -32.61 -2.29 -28.58
CA ALA A 409 -32.13 -3.15 -29.65
C ALA A 409 -30.61 -3.37 -29.59
N LYS A 410 -29.82 -2.31 -29.36
CA LYS A 410 -28.36 -2.45 -29.16
C LYS A 410 -28.03 -3.33 -27.95
N CYS A 411 -28.70 -3.12 -26.82
CA CYS A 411 -28.51 -3.94 -25.61
C CYS A 411 -28.86 -5.41 -25.86
N ASN A 412 -29.94 -5.70 -26.60
CA ASN A 412 -30.32 -7.06 -26.98
C ASN A 412 -29.23 -7.72 -27.86
N GLY A 413 -28.76 -7.04 -28.90
CA GLY A 413 -27.70 -7.55 -29.78
C GLY A 413 -26.42 -7.91 -29.00
N LEU A 414 -25.95 -6.99 -28.15
CA LEU A 414 -24.77 -7.25 -27.30
C LEU A 414 -25.02 -8.37 -26.27
N THR A 415 -26.22 -8.45 -25.68
CA THR A 415 -26.59 -9.52 -24.75
C THR A 415 -26.51 -10.89 -25.41
N GLU A 416 -26.97 -11.03 -26.65
CA GLU A 416 -26.84 -12.28 -27.41
C GLU A 416 -25.39 -12.67 -27.63
N LEU A 417 -24.52 -11.70 -27.99
CA LEU A 417 -23.10 -11.95 -28.19
C LEU A 417 -22.41 -12.42 -26.90
N VAL A 418 -22.67 -11.76 -25.77
CA VAL A 418 -22.10 -12.15 -24.47
C VAL A 418 -22.63 -13.51 -24.04
N THR A 419 -23.91 -13.81 -24.28
CA THR A 419 -24.51 -15.10 -23.97
C THR A 419 -23.87 -16.25 -24.75
N ARG A 420 -23.43 -16.01 -26.00
CA ARG A 420 -22.66 -16.97 -26.80
C ARG A 420 -21.20 -17.09 -26.32
N LEU A 421 -20.60 -16.00 -25.85
CA LEU A 421 -19.22 -15.95 -25.38
C LEU A 421 -19.03 -16.63 -24.02
N GLU A 422 -19.96 -16.43 -23.08
CA GLU A 422 -19.87 -16.90 -21.70
C GLU A 422 -19.52 -18.39 -21.55
N PRO A 423 -20.20 -19.36 -22.22
CA PRO A 423 -19.84 -20.77 -22.08
C PRO A 423 -18.42 -21.09 -22.56
N LEU A 424 -17.94 -20.40 -23.61
CA LEU A 424 -16.58 -20.54 -24.13
C LEU A 424 -15.55 -20.01 -23.12
N LEU A 425 -15.85 -18.87 -22.51
CA LEU A 425 -15.02 -18.25 -21.50
C LEU A 425 -14.94 -19.10 -20.22
N VAL A 426 -16.08 -19.59 -19.72
CA VAL A 426 -16.15 -20.50 -18.57
C VAL A 426 -15.35 -21.77 -18.84
N TYR A 427 -15.47 -22.34 -20.04
CA TYR A 427 -14.68 -23.51 -20.43
C TYR A 427 -13.18 -23.21 -20.45
N ALA A 428 -12.76 -22.08 -21.05
CA ALA A 428 -11.36 -21.69 -21.11
C ALA A 428 -10.74 -21.47 -19.72
N VAL A 429 -11.46 -20.76 -18.83
CA VAL A 429 -11.01 -20.55 -17.44
C VAL A 429 -10.98 -21.88 -16.69
N LYS A 430 -12.00 -22.72 -16.82
CA LYS A 430 -12.01 -24.07 -16.22
C LYS A 430 -10.79 -24.90 -16.65
N LYS A 431 -10.40 -24.85 -17.92
CA LYS A 431 -9.21 -25.53 -18.43
C LYS A 431 -7.92 -24.96 -17.84
N ARG A 432 -7.82 -23.64 -17.64
CA ARG A 432 -6.69 -23.00 -16.94
C ARG A 432 -6.65 -23.36 -15.44
N MET A 433 -7.80 -23.44 -14.79
CA MET A 433 -7.92 -23.87 -13.40
C MET A 433 -7.50 -25.34 -13.23
N GLN A 434 -7.89 -26.23 -14.15
CA GLN A 434 -7.44 -27.64 -14.15
C GLN A 434 -5.91 -27.79 -14.33
N ARG A 435 -5.27 -26.81 -14.97
CA ARG A 435 -3.81 -26.74 -15.12
C ARG A 435 -3.11 -26.01 -13.97
N SER A 436 -3.86 -25.51 -12.98
CA SER A 436 -3.34 -24.68 -11.88
C SER A 436 -2.64 -23.38 -12.34
N VAL A 437 -3.03 -22.83 -13.50
CA VAL A 437 -2.46 -21.58 -14.05
C VAL A 437 -3.44 -20.40 -13.96
N ALA A 438 -4.71 -20.66 -13.65
CA ALA A 438 -5.69 -19.60 -13.45
C ALA A 438 -5.46 -18.85 -12.14
N GLY A 439 -5.55 -17.52 -12.19
CA GLY A 439 -5.41 -16.63 -11.03
C GLY A 439 -6.44 -15.52 -11.04
N GLN A 440 -6.02 -14.35 -10.56
CA GLN A 440 -6.88 -13.18 -10.38
C GLN A 440 -7.48 -12.68 -11.71
N LYS A 441 -6.67 -12.63 -12.77
CA LYS A 441 -7.11 -12.14 -14.10
C LYS A 441 -8.28 -12.96 -14.65
N GLU A 442 -8.23 -14.29 -14.51
CA GLU A 442 -9.34 -15.15 -14.94
C GLU A 442 -10.61 -14.92 -14.12
N ALA A 443 -10.49 -14.62 -12.82
CA ALA A 443 -11.64 -14.25 -11.98
C ALA A 443 -12.28 -12.94 -12.44
N GLU A 444 -11.45 -11.94 -12.72
CA GLU A 444 -11.87 -10.62 -13.21
C GLU A 444 -12.59 -10.72 -14.54
N VAL A 445 -12.06 -11.52 -15.48
CA VAL A 445 -12.68 -11.70 -16.81
C VAL A 445 -14.06 -12.38 -16.70
N LEU A 446 -14.22 -13.39 -15.82
CA LEU A 446 -15.53 -14.00 -15.58
C LEU A 446 -16.51 -13.02 -14.93
N ALA A 447 -16.07 -12.25 -13.93
CA ALA A 447 -16.90 -11.25 -13.27
C ALA A 447 -17.33 -10.15 -14.26
N CYS A 448 -16.42 -9.67 -15.11
CA CYS A 448 -16.70 -8.71 -16.17
C CYS A 448 -17.78 -9.24 -17.13
N CYS A 449 -17.61 -10.47 -17.63
CA CYS A 449 -18.59 -11.12 -18.51
C CYS A 449 -19.97 -11.23 -17.83
N HIS A 450 -20.01 -11.61 -16.55
CA HIS A 450 -21.25 -11.70 -15.79
C HIS A 450 -21.92 -10.34 -15.59
N ASN A 451 -21.15 -9.32 -15.20
CA ASN A 451 -21.64 -7.96 -14.98
C ASN A 451 -22.22 -7.38 -16.27
N VAL A 452 -21.46 -7.45 -17.37
CA VAL A 452 -21.90 -6.95 -18.69
C VAL A 452 -23.18 -7.66 -19.12
N ARG A 453 -23.22 -9.00 -19.06
CA ARG A 453 -24.42 -9.77 -19.41
C ARG A 453 -25.62 -9.31 -18.60
N THR A 454 -25.47 -9.22 -17.27
CA THR A 454 -26.59 -8.96 -16.37
C THR A 454 -27.13 -7.55 -16.54
N ILE A 455 -26.25 -6.55 -16.65
CA ILE A 455 -26.65 -5.15 -16.83
C ILE A 455 -27.31 -4.97 -18.20
N LEU A 456 -26.71 -5.50 -19.27
CA LEU A 456 -27.31 -5.41 -20.62
C LEU A 456 -28.66 -6.13 -20.70
N SER A 457 -28.81 -7.29 -20.05
CA SER A 457 -30.09 -8.00 -20.01
C SER A 457 -31.18 -7.21 -19.30
N ALA A 458 -30.82 -6.49 -18.23
CA ALA A 458 -31.77 -5.62 -17.53
C ALA A 458 -32.16 -4.42 -18.41
N PHE A 459 -31.17 -3.77 -19.03
CA PHE A 459 -31.41 -2.63 -19.92
C PHE A 459 -32.24 -3.02 -21.13
N SER A 460 -32.04 -4.21 -21.68
CA SER A 460 -32.85 -4.73 -22.78
C SER A 460 -34.27 -5.10 -22.36
N GLY A 461 -34.45 -5.48 -21.09
CA GLY A 461 -35.74 -5.57 -20.40
C GLY A 461 -36.35 -4.21 -20.01
N LYS A 462 -35.76 -3.09 -20.44
CA LYS A 462 -36.19 -1.71 -20.17
C LYS A 462 -36.24 -1.35 -18.68
N HIS A 463 -35.37 -1.95 -17.87
CA HIS A 463 -35.29 -1.66 -16.43
C HIS A 463 -33.84 -1.57 -15.92
N MET A 464 -33.64 -0.92 -14.78
CA MET A 464 -32.35 -0.96 -14.09
C MET A 464 -32.15 -2.33 -13.44
N PRO A 465 -30.92 -2.86 -13.40
CA PRO A 465 -30.67 -4.15 -12.76
C PRO A 465 -30.93 -4.06 -11.24
N MET A 466 -31.64 -5.06 -10.71
CA MET A 466 -32.03 -5.14 -9.30
C MET A 466 -30.96 -5.92 -8.52
N GLY A 467 -30.09 -5.22 -7.79
CA GLY A 467 -29.06 -5.85 -6.96
C GLY A 467 -27.81 -4.99 -6.78
N ALA A 468 -26.97 -5.37 -5.82
CA ALA A 468 -25.65 -4.76 -5.64
C ALA A 468 -24.65 -5.42 -6.60
N PHE A 469 -24.09 -4.64 -7.51
CA PHE A 469 -23.03 -5.08 -8.41
C PHE A 469 -21.68 -4.61 -7.88
N THR A 470 -20.65 -5.43 -8.10
CA THR A 470 -19.26 -5.07 -7.78
C THR A 470 -18.46 -5.14 -9.07
N GLU A 471 -17.66 -4.12 -9.33
CA GLU A 471 -16.83 -4.04 -10.51
C GLU A 471 -15.81 -5.18 -10.55
N SER A 472 -15.57 -5.73 -11.74
CA SER A 472 -14.72 -6.90 -11.90
C SER A 472 -13.32 -6.73 -11.30
N TRP A 473 -12.74 -5.52 -11.37
CA TRP A 473 -11.37 -5.19 -10.94
C TRP A 473 -11.22 -4.88 -9.45
N LEU A 474 -12.30 -4.78 -8.66
CA LEU A 474 -12.20 -4.50 -7.22
C LEU A 474 -11.94 -5.79 -6.42
N HIS A 475 -10.77 -6.42 -6.60
CA HIS A 475 -10.06 -7.47 -5.81
C HIS A 475 -10.82 -8.45 -4.87
N LYS A 476 -12.13 -8.64 -5.03
CA LYS A 476 -12.99 -9.46 -4.16
C LYS A 476 -13.35 -10.79 -4.79
N ASN A 477 -13.16 -10.92 -6.10
CA ASN A 477 -13.51 -12.12 -6.86
C ASN A 477 -12.40 -13.16 -6.75
N LYS A 478 -12.69 -14.30 -6.10
CA LYS A 478 -11.79 -15.44 -6.02
C LYS A 478 -12.36 -16.61 -6.81
N LEU A 479 -11.52 -17.26 -7.61
CA LEU A 479 -11.92 -18.50 -8.27
C LEU A 479 -12.17 -19.60 -7.23
N PRO A 480 -13.20 -20.44 -7.43
CA PRO A 480 -13.44 -21.57 -6.54
C PRO A 480 -12.29 -22.57 -6.60
N THR A 481 -11.95 -23.18 -5.47
CA THR A 481 -10.96 -24.26 -5.46
C THR A 481 -11.55 -25.49 -6.12
N LEU A 482 -10.99 -25.92 -7.25
CA LEU A 482 -11.36 -27.21 -7.84
C LEU A 482 -10.82 -28.31 -6.91
N LYS A 483 -11.72 -29.07 -6.30
CA LYS A 483 -11.34 -30.33 -5.64
C LYS A 483 -10.71 -31.22 -6.71
N ARG A 484 -9.40 -31.42 -6.62
CA ARG A 484 -8.69 -32.42 -7.43
C ARG A 484 -9.39 -33.75 -7.17
N GLY A 485 -9.95 -34.37 -8.20
CA GLY A 485 -10.47 -35.73 -8.06
C GLY A 485 -9.35 -36.59 -7.48
N ARG A 486 -9.67 -37.38 -6.45
CA ARG A 486 -8.76 -38.35 -5.82
C ARG A 486 -7.94 -39.04 -6.90
N GLU A 487 -6.67 -38.68 -7.03
CA GLU A 487 -5.68 -39.62 -7.54
C GLU A 487 -5.68 -40.78 -6.54
N PRO A 488 -5.78 -42.05 -6.97
CA PRO A 488 -5.65 -43.16 -6.04
C PRO A 488 -4.24 -43.10 -5.48
N GLU A 489 -4.12 -42.79 -4.19
CA GLU A 489 -2.93 -43.02 -3.39
C GLU A 489 -2.57 -44.51 -3.49
N ALA A 490 -1.68 -44.83 -4.43
CA ALA A 490 -0.88 -46.04 -4.33
C ALA A 490 0.21 -45.77 -3.30
N ALA A 491 -0.04 -46.24 -2.08
CA ALA A 491 0.93 -46.30 -1.01
C ALA A 491 2.15 -47.12 -1.43
N ALA A 492 3.35 -46.56 -1.28
CA ALA A 492 4.52 -47.25 -0.73
C ALA A 492 5.67 -46.25 -0.46
N LYS A 493 6.06 -46.15 0.81
CA LYS A 493 7.37 -45.66 1.24
C LYS A 493 8.46 -46.58 0.70
N THR A 494 9.57 -46.04 0.16
CA THR A 494 10.95 -46.16 0.71
C THR A 494 12.03 -45.60 -0.24
N THR A 495 12.95 -44.84 0.38
CA THR A 495 14.41 -44.70 0.13
C THR A 495 14.99 -44.04 -1.13
N ALA A 496 16.01 -43.22 -0.84
CA ALA A 496 16.93 -42.47 -1.69
C ALA A 496 17.56 -43.25 -2.86
N ALA A 497 17.78 -42.55 -4.00
CA ALA A 497 19.12 -42.22 -4.53
C ALA A 497 19.06 -41.80 -6.03
N THR A 498 19.96 -40.87 -6.38
CA THR A 498 20.61 -40.64 -7.69
C THR A 498 19.80 -40.20 -8.92
N ALA A 499 20.17 -39.03 -9.43
CA ALA A 499 19.96 -38.55 -10.78
C ALA A 499 20.92 -39.22 -11.78
N VAL A 500 20.45 -39.57 -13.00
CA VAL A 500 20.87 -39.08 -14.34
C VAL A 500 19.85 -39.56 -15.42
N PRO A 501 19.89 -39.13 -16.70
CA PRO A 501 18.68 -38.84 -17.49
C PRO A 501 18.41 -39.87 -18.60
N GLY A 502 17.20 -39.91 -19.15
CA GLY A 502 16.89 -40.78 -20.28
C GLY A 502 15.54 -40.47 -20.93
N ALA A 503 15.56 -40.38 -22.25
CA ALA A 503 14.50 -39.89 -23.11
C ALA A 503 13.29 -40.83 -23.26
N GLY A 504 12.13 -40.23 -23.56
CA GLY A 504 11.10 -40.78 -24.43
C GLY A 504 10.03 -41.68 -23.79
N GLN A 505 8.82 -41.13 -23.60
CA GLN A 505 7.59 -41.79 -24.05
C GLN A 505 6.41 -40.81 -24.03
N LEU A 506 5.90 -40.50 -25.22
CA LEU A 506 4.62 -39.83 -25.45
C LEU A 506 3.50 -40.66 -24.82
N GLY A 507 2.92 -40.15 -23.73
CA GLY A 507 1.75 -40.73 -23.08
C GLY A 507 0.50 -40.53 -23.94
N VAL A 508 0.03 -41.62 -24.53
CA VAL A 508 -1.23 -41.74 -25.27
C VAL A 508 -2.41 -41.33 -24.40
N LEU A 509 -3.23 -40.39 -24.89
CA LEU A 509 -4.48 -39.98 -24.26
C LEU A 509 -5.47 -41.16 -24.18
N PRO A 510 -6.25 -41.30 -23.09
CA PRO A 510 -7.30 -42.31 -23.04
C PRO A 510 -8.38 -42.02 -24.10
N PRO A 511 -8.96 -43.06 -24.73
CA PRO A 511 -9.96 -42.86 -25.78
C PRO A 511 -11.22 -42.22 -25.23
N LEU A 512 -11.85 -41.38 -26.07
CA LEU A 512 -13.06 -40.63 -25.77
C LEU A 512 -14.22 -41.56 -25.34
N PRO A 513 -15.13 -41.09 -24.45
CA PRO A 513 -16.29 -41.86 -24.05
C PRO A 513 -17.17 -42.18 -25.26
N GLY A 514 -17.45 -43.46 -25.50
CA GLY A 514 -18.38 -43.92 -26.55
C GLY A 514 -17.78 -44.85 -27.62
N THR A 515 -16.48 -45.15 -27.59
CA THR A 515 -15.86 -46.13 -28.51
C THR A 515 -15.90 -47.57 -27.96
N GLU A 516 -15.95 -48.57 -28.85
CA GLU A 516 -16.05 -49.99 -28.51
C GLU A 516 -14.92 -50.49 -27.57
N GLU A 517 -13.76 -49.83 -27.61
CA GLU A 517 -12.60 -50.13 -26.76
C GLU A 517 -12.87 -49.79 -25.29
N HIS A 518 -13.71 -48.78 -25.02
CA HIS A 518 -14.13 -48.39 -23.68
C HIS A 518 -15.12 -49.40 -23.04
N ALA A 519 -15.86 -50.15 -23.87
CA ALA A 519 -16.79 -51.19 -23.41
C ALA A 519 -16.07 -52.48 -23.00
N ARG A 520 -14.99 -52.86 -23.70
CA ARG A 520 -14.22 -54.10 -23.43
C ARG A 520 -13.44 -54.09 -22.11
N LYS A 521 -13.13 -52.91 -21.55
CA LYS A 521 -12.44 -52.80 -20.24
C LYS A 521 -13.38 -52.83 -19.03
N ARG A 522 -14.69 -52.60 -19.19
CA ARG A 522 -15.66 -52.67 -18.07
C ARG A 522 -16.08 -54.10 -17.71
N SER A 523 -15.96 -55.04 -18.64
CA SER A 523 -16.42 -56.43 -18.45
C SER A 523 -15.45 -57.35 -17.70
N ARG A 524 -14.29 -56.86 -17.24
CA ARG A 524 -13.29 -57.67 -16.51
C ARG A 524 -13.28 -57.50 -14.98
N GLY A 525 -14.25 -56.78 -14.40
CA GLY A 525 -14.26 -56.41 -12.97
C GLY A 525 -15.49 -56.81 -12.17
N GLN A 526 -16.26 -57.83 -12.57
CA GLN A 526 -17.36 -58.37 -11.75
C GLN A 526 -17.18 -59.87 -11.51
N ALA A 527 -16.58 -60.21 -10.37
CA ALA A 527 -16.73 -61.53 -9.76
C ALA A 527 -16.49 -61.46 -8.24
N TYR A 528 -17.44 -62.05 -7.50
CA TYR A 528 -17.43 -62.45 -6.08
C TYR A 528 -17.76 -61.43 -4.97
N GLY A 529 -18.77 -61.81 -4.17
CA GLY A 529 -19.11 -61.18 -2.88
C GLY A 529 -20.52 -61.47 -2.36
N TYR A 530 -20.95 -62.74 -2.35
CA TYR A 530 -22.22 -63.21 -1.78
C TYR A 530 -22.19 -63.14 -0.24
N ASN A 531 -23.20 -62.55 0.42
CA ASN A 531 -23.62 -63.04 1.74
C ASN A 531 -25.11 -62.76 2.01
N LYS A 532 -25.79 -63.75 2.60
CA LYS A 532 -27.25 -63.95 2.64
C LYS A 532 -27.70 -64.29 4.08
N ASN A 533 -28.97 -63.95 4.39
CA ASN A 533 -29.82 -64.35 5.54
C ASN A 533 -29.81 -63.38 6.75
N ARG A 534 -30.91 -63.02 7.43
CA ARG A 534 -32.31 -63.53 7.64
C ARG A 534 -33.22 -62.28 7.87
N GLY A 535 -34.56 -62.21 7.72
CA GLY A 535 -35.66 -63.14 7.47
C GLY A 535 -36.91 -62.71 8.28
N GLY A 536 -38.08 -62.60 7.61
CA GLY A 536 -39.45 -62.65 8.16
C GLY A 536 -40.09 -61.32 8.62
N LYS A 537 -41.41 -61.10 8.68
CA LYS A 537 -42.66 -61.54 8.00
C LYS A 537 -43.84 -60.89 8.78
N ASN A 538 -44.95 -60.57 8.12
CA ASN A 538 -46.30 -60.22 8.67
C ASN A 538 -46.40 -58.80 9.25
N GLY A 539 -47.40 -57.94 8.99
CA GLY A 539 -48.73 -58.11 8.43
C GLY A 539 -49.77 -57.65 9.47
N ASN A 540 -50.42 -56.48 9.28
CA ASN A 540 -51.87 -56.32 9.49
C ASN A 540 -52.38 -54.89 9.23
N ASP A 541 -53.56 -54.89 8.63
CA ASP A 541 -54.47 -53.78 8.35
C ASP A 541 -55.16 -53.19 9.60
N ARG A 542 -55.86 -52.06 9.35
CA ARG A 542 -57.03 -51.47 10.04
C ARG A 542 -56.76 -50.51 11.20
N PHE A 543 -57.09 -49.23 10.98
CA PHE A 543 -58.24 -48.48 11.55
C PHE A 543 -58.18 -47.01 11.05
N GLN A 544 -58.89 -46.63 9.99
CA GLN A 544 -60.18 -45.90 9.97
C GLN A 544 -60.38 -44.71 10.94
N ARG A 545 -60.51 -43.50 10.33
CA ARG A 545 -61.46 -42.36 10.56
C ARG A 545 -61.52 -41.70 11.96
N ARG A 546 -61.63 -40.37 12.10
CA ARG A 546 -62.66 -39.46 11.52
C ARG A 546 -62.22 -37.99 11.43
N ARG A 547 -62.79 -37.28 10.44
CA ARG A 547 -63.03 -35.82 10.39
C ARG A 547 -64.38 -35.45 11.04
N ARG A 548 -64.45 -34.28 11.68
CA ARG A 548 -65.52 -33.24 11.78
C ARG A 548 -65.02 -32.21 12.82
N GLY A 549 -65.10 -30.89 12.72
CA GLY A 549 -65.92 -29.94 11.94
C GLY A 549 -66.54 -28.92 12.91
N GLY A 550 -66.51 -27.62 12.59
CA GLY A 550 -67.18 -26.49 13.30
C GLY A 550 -66.16 -25.44 13.80
N HIS A 551 -66.20 -24.15 13.46
CA HIS A 551 -67.15 -23.29 12.76
C HIS A 551 -66.42 -22.37 11.78
#